data_AF-A0AAI9CH88-F1
#
_entry.id   AF-A0AAI9CH88-F1
#
_cell.length_a   1.000
_cell.length_b   1.000
_cell.length_c   1.000
_cell.angle_alpha   90.00
_cell.angle_beta   90.00
_cell.angle_gamma   90.00
#
_symmetry.space_group_name_H-M   'P 1'
#
loop_
_entity.id
_entity.type
_entity.pdbx_description
1 polymer ?
#
loop_
_entity_poly.entity_id
_entity_poly.type
_entity_poly.pdbx_seq_one_letter_code
_entity_poly.pdbx_strand_id
1 'polypeptide(L)' 'TEFPSLEPAKRRGNRRYYQRHDVLMVRQIRSLLYEQGYTIGGARLRLDGPDAREESALSNQIIKQVRMELEEVLQLLRR' A
#
# COMPACT_ATOMS: atom_id res chain seq x y z
N THR A 1 -16.82 -5.25 7.37
CA THR A 1 -15.79 -6.18 6.85
C THR A 1 -14.62 -6.19 7.82
N GLU A 2 -13.81 -7.26 7.87
CA GLU A 2 -12.59 -7.28 8.72
C GLU A 2 -11.55 -6.22 8.29
N PHE A 3 -11.67 -5.68 7.08
CA PHE A 3 -10.85 -4.58 6.60
C PHE A 3 -11.81 -3.54 6.00
N PRO A 4 -12.06 -2.42 6.69
CA PRO A 4 -12.94 -1.35 6.19
C PRO A 4 -12.41 -0.69 4.91
N SER A 5 -11.09 -0.66 4.74
CA SER A 5 -10.41 -0.16 3.54
C SER A 5 -10.73 -0.95 2.26
N LEU A 6 -11.30 -2.15 2.38
CA LEU A 6 -11.74 -2.99 1.25
C LEU A 6 -13.26 -2.93 1.01
N GLU A 7 -13.95 -1.93 1.55
CA GLU A 7 -15.38 -1.79 1.30
C GLU A 7 -15.65 -1.49 -0.19
N PRO A 8 -16.38 -2.35 -0.91
CA PRO A 8 -16.58 -2.19 -2.34
C PRO A 8 -17.50 -1.00 -2.62
N ALA A 9 -17.17 -0.23 -3.66
CA ALA A 9 -18.05 0.82 -4.14
C ALA A 9 -19.38 0.22 -4.63
N LYS A 10 -20.49 0.59 -3.97
CA LYS A 10 -21.84 0.12 -4.34
C LYS A 10 -22.32 0.88 -5.57
N ARG A 11 -22.49 0.17 -6.70
CA ARG A 11 -23.20 0.67 -7.89
C ARG A 11 -24.55 -0.05 -8.04
N ARG A 12 -25.42 0.45 -8.92
CA ARG A 12 -26.75 -0.16 -9.19
C ARG A 12 -26.61 -1.67 -9.49
N GLY A 13 -27.52 -2.48 -8.97
CA GLY A 13 -27.59 -3.91 -9.26
C GLY A 13 -26.80 -4.85 -8.33
N ASN A 14 -26.46 -4.41 -7.11
CA ASN A 14 -25.84 -5.25 -6.06
C ASN A 14 -24.50 -5.93 -6.44
N ARG A 15 -23.81 -5.42 -7.47
CA ARG A 15 -22.47 -5.90 -7.87
C ARG A 15 -21.39 -5.12 -7.11
N ARG A 16 -20.42 -5.85 -6.56
CA ARG A 16 -19.25 -5.28 -5.87
C ARG A 16 -18.14 -5.03 -6.88
N TYR A 17 -17.68 -3.79 -6.98
CA TYR A 17 -16.56 -3.41 -7.82
C TYR A 17 -15.35 -3.13 -6.96
N TYR A 18 -14.20 -3.67 -7.39
CA TYR A 18 -12.90 -3.45 -6.78
C TYR A 18 -11.98 -2.83 -7.81
N GLN A 19 -11.21 -1.83 -7.40
CA GLN A 19 -10.21 -1.15 -8.19
C GLN A 19 -8.84 -1.81 -8.00
N ARG A 20 -7.85 -1.32 -8.77
CA ARG A 20 -6.47 -1.81 -8.67
C ARG A 20 -5.92 -1.71 -7.25
N HIS A 21 -6.22 -0.63 -6.53
CA HIS A 21 -5.74 -0.44 -5.15
C HIS A 21 -6.32 -1.49 -4.19
N ASP A 22 -7.60 -1.87 -4.37
CA ASP A 22 -8.23 -2.94 -3.57
C ASP A 22 -7.51 -4.28 -3.78
N VAL A 23 -7.17 -4.60 -5.03
CA VAL A 23 -6.45 -5.85 -5.36
C VAL A 23 -5.05 -5.85 -4.73
N LEU A 24 -4.35 -4.71 -4.76
CA LEU A 24 -3.04 -4.58 -4.11
C LEU A 24 -3.16 -4.74 -2.59
N MET A 25 -4.18 -4.14 -1.98
CA MET A 25 -4.44 -4.25 -0.55
C MET A 25 -4.76 -5.69 -0.13
N VAL A 26 -5.54 -6.43 -0.93
CA VAL A 26 -5.78 -7.87 -0.69
C VAL A 26 -4.48 -8.67 -0.76
N ARG A 27 -3.57 -8.37 -1.70
CA ARG A 27 -2.27 -9.05 -1.77
C ARG A 27 -1.41 -8.76 -0.54
N GLN A 28 -1.43 -7.53 -0.04
CA GLN A 28 -0.71 -7.14 1.17
C GLN A 28 -1.28 -7.84 2.41
N ILE A 29 -2.61 -7.86 2.57
CA ILE A 29 -3.28 -8.61 3.64
C ILE A 29 -2.90 -10.09 3.58
N ARG A 30 -2.90 -10.70 2.40
CA ARG A 30 -2.53 -12.11 2.23
C ARG A 30 -1.08 -12.37 2.67
N SER A 31 -0.14 -11.50 2.31
CA SER A 31 1.26 -11.62 2.74
C SER A 31 1.37 -11.52 4.27
N LEU A 32 0.70 -10.54 4.89
CA LEU A 32 0.70 -10.39 6.35
C LEU A 32 0.17 -11.63 7.06
N LEU A 33 -0.91 -12.22 6.57
CA LEU A 33 -1.53 -13.38 7.21
C LEU A 33 -0.75 -14.68 6.98
N TYR A 34 -0.35 -14.97 5.74
CA TYR A 34 0.19 -16.28 5.36
C TYR A 34 1.70 -16.34 5.28
N GLU A 35 2.36 -15.25 4.94
CA GLU A 35 3.83 -15.22 4.82
C GLU A 35 4.47 -14.74 6.12
N GLN A 36 3.85 -13.77 6.79
CA GLN A 36 4.38 -13.17 8.02
C GLN A 36 3.69 -13.70 9.30
N GLY A 37 2.59 -14.44 9.17
CA GLY A 37 1.93 -15.11 10.30
C GLY A 37 1.15 -14.19 11.24
N TYR A 38 0.78 -12.97 10.80
CA TYR A 38 -0.06 -12.10 11.61
C TYR A 38 -1.48 -12.66 11.77
N THR A 39 -2.11 -12.37 12.91
CA THR A 39 -3.56 -12.53 13.06
C THR A 39 -4.30 -11.45 12.27
N ILE A 40 -5.60 -11.63 12.03
CA ILE A 40 -6.44 -10.62 11.35
C ILE A 40 -6.35 -9.26 12.06
N GLY A 41 -6.41 -9.25 13.39
CA GLY A 41 -6.26 -8.02 14.19
C GLY A 41 -4.87 -7.41 14.06
N GLY A 42 -3.82 -8.23 14.09
CA GLY A 42 -2.44 -7.78 13.90
C GLY A 42 -2.19 -7.19 12.52
N ALA A 43 -2.71 -7.82 11.46
CA ALA A 43 -2.61 -7.33 10.09
C ALA A 43 -3.36 -6.00 9.93
N ARG A 44 -4.55 -5.85 10.53
CA ARG A 44 -5.31 -4.58 10.54
C ARG A 44 -4.50 -3.48 11.21
N LEU A 45 -3.92 -3.74 12.39
CA LEU A 45 -3.09 -2.76 13.09
C LEU A 45 -1.85 -2.38 12.28
N ARG A 46 -1.22 -3.36 11.61
CA ARG A 46 -0.05 -3.13 10.76
C ARG A 46 -0.37 -2.30 9.51
N LEU A 47 -1.61 -2.33 9.02
CA LEU A 47 -2.04 -1.60 7.82
C LEU A 47 -2.56 -0.19 8.14
N ASP A 48 -3.35 -0.05 9.20
CA ASP A 48 -4.04 1.22 9.52
C ASP A 48 -3.45 1.96 10.74
N GLY A 49 -2.49 1.33 11.44
CA GLY A 49 -1.87 1.86 12.64
C GLY A 49 -0.95 3.07 12.38
N PRO A 50 -0.55 3.78 13.46
CA PRO A 50 0.34 4.94 13.37
C PRO A 50 1.67 4.58 12.70
N ASP A 51 2.27 3.44 13.06
CA ASP A 51 3.53 2.95 12.49
C ASP A 51 3.43 2.76 10.97
N ALA A 52 2.28 2.32 10.47
CA ALA A 52 2.06 2.13 9.03
C ALA A 52 2.08 3.46 8.26
N ARG A 53 1.52 4.52 8.87
CA ARG A 53 1.50 5.86 8.30
C ARG A 53 2.89 6.47 8.30
N GLU A 54 3.64 6.29 9.38
CA GLU A 54 5.02 6.75 9.49
C GLU A 54 5.93 6.04 8.47
N GLU A 55 5.84 4.72 8.37
CA GLU A 55 6.61 3.93 7.38
C GLU A 55 6.28 4.32 5.94
N SER A 56 5.01 4.62 5.65
CA SER A 56 4.59 5.14 4.34
C SER A 56 5.17 6.53 4.07
N ALA A 57 5.16 7.43 5.05
CA ALA A 57 5.74 8.76 4.92
C ALA A 57 7.24 8.71 4.66
N LEU A 58 7.97 7.89 5.42
CA LEU A 58 9.41 7.66 5.23
C LEU A 58 9.70 7.07 3.85
N SER A 59 8.94 6.04 3.44
CA SER A 59 9.09 5.44 2.11
C SER A 59 8.88 6.47 0.99
N ASN A 60 7.86 7.32 1.11
CA ASN A 60 7.61 8.39 0.13
C ASN A 60 8.76 9.41 0.07
N GLN A 61 9.36 9.73 1.21
CA GLN A 61 10.52 10.62 1.26
C GLN A 61 11.74 9.98 0.58
N ILE A 62 12.01 8.70 0.88
CA ILE A 62 13.11 7.95 0.26
C ILE A 62 12.92 7.84 -1.25
N ILE A 63 11.71 7.49 -1.73
CA ILE A 63 11.42 7.40 -3.16
C ILE A 63 11.65 8.74 -3.86
N LYS A 64 11.25 9.86 -3.24
CA LYS A 64 11.52 11.20 -3.80
C LYS A 64 13.01 11.48 -3.88
N GLN A 65 13.76 11.15 -2.84
CA GLN A 65 15.21 11.32 -2.79
C GLN A 65 15.91 10.51 -3.89
N VAL A 66 15.62 9.21 -3.97
CA VAL A 66 16.16 8.32 -5.01
C VAL A 66 15.81 8.83 -6.41
N ARG A 67 14.60 9.35 -6.63
CA ARG A 67 14.22 9.91 -7.93
C ARG A 67 15.07 11.14 -8.28
N MET A 68 15.30 12.05 -7.35
CA MET A 68 16.17 13.22 -7.57
C MET A 68 17.60 12.80 -7.89
N GLU A 69 18.16 11.87 -7.14
CA GLU A 69 19.51 11.34 -7.38
C GLU A 69 19.64 10.69 -8.77
N LEU A 70 18.63 9.92 -9.20
CA LEU A 70 18.61 9.33 -10.53
C LEU A 70 18.47 10.39 -11.64
N GLU A 71 17.70 11.46 -11.41
CA GLU A 71 17.57 12.58 -12.33
C GLU A 71 18.91 13.33 -12.48
N GLU A 72 19.66 13.52 -11.39
CA GLU A 72 21.01 14.11 -11.41
C GLU A 72 21.99 13.23 -12.21
N VAL A 73 22.02 11.92 -11.96
CA VAL A 73 22.85 10.98 -12.72
C VAL A 73 22.49 11.02 -14.20
N LEU A 74 21.20 11.05 -14.54
CA LEU A 74 20.75 11.15 -15.92
C LEU A 74 21.22 12.45 -16.59
N GLN A 75 21.23 13.57 -15.88
CA GLN A 75 21.77 14.83 -16.40
C GLN A 75 23.27 14.76 -16.66
N LEU A 76 24.04 14.15 -15.75
CA LEU A 76 25.48 13.97 -15.91
C LEU A 76 25.83 13.10 -17.12
N LEU A 77 25.07 12.03 -17.37
CA LEU A 77 25.28 11.12 -18.50
C LEU A 77 24.82 11.69 -19.86
N ARG A 78 24.05 12.78 -19.85
CA ARG A 78 23.59 13.48 -21.07
C ARG A 78 24.49 14.65 -21.49
N ARG A 79 25.54 14.94 -20.72
CA ARG A 79 26.64 15.83 -21.12
C ARG A 79 27.70 15.08 -21.91
#